data_AF-A0A420MN29-F1
#
_entry.id   AF-A0A420MN29-F1
#
_cell.length_a   1.000
_cell.length_b   1.000
_cell.length_c   1.000
_cell.angle_alpha   90.00
_cell.angle_beta   90.00
_cell.angle_gamma   90.00
#
_symmetry.space_group_name_H-M   'P 1'
#
loop_
_entity.id
_entity.type
_entity.pdbx_description
1 polymer ?
#
loop_
_entity_poly.entity_id
_entity_poly.type
_entity_poly.pdbx_seq_one_letter_code
_entity_poly.pdbx_strand_id
1 'polypeptide(L)'
;MLQHKFVVEWKDGTKNTSTSALELFGEPGGYSAMAKSVGLTCGIAIQLLLDDEPASNKPGVIAPYSREICDPIRVRAEAKRIKLVEHTL
;
A
#
# COMPACT_ATOMS: atom_id res chain seq x y z
N MET A 1 -3.96 -11.33 -6.59
CA MET A 1 -4.89 -10.31 -7.08
C MET A 1 -5.49 -9.57 -5.89
N LEU A 2 -5.49 -8.25 -5.92
CA LEU A 2 -6.19 -7.37 -4.98
C LEU A 2 -6.84 -6.25 -5.80
N GLN A 3 -8.09 -5.90 -5.49
CA GLN A 3 -8.76 -4.78 -6.14
C GLN A 3 -9.66 -4.04 -5.15
N HIS A 4 -9.44 -2.75 -5.01
CA HIS A 4 -10.41 -1.84 -4.42
C HIS A 4 -11.27 -1.22 -5.53
N LYS A 5 -12.56 -1.02 -5.22
CA LYS A 5 -13.53 -0.33 -6.06
C LYS A 5 -14.21 0.75 -5.24
N PHE A 6 -14.16 1.98 -5.74
CA PHE A 6 -14.73 3.17 -5.12
C PHE A 6 -15.79 3.73 -6.04
N VAL A 7 -17.03 3.83 -5.55
CA VAL A 7 -18.09 4.58 -6.24
C VAL A 7 -18.18 5.93 -5.53
N VAL A 8 -17.81 6.99 -6.24
CA VAL A 8 -17.66 8.33 -5.66
C VAL A 8 -18.75 9.23 -6.20
N GLU A 9 -19.40 9.96 -5.31
CA GLU A 9 -20.27 11.08 -5.63
C GLU A 9 -19.56 12.37 -5.22
N TRP A 10 -19.34 13.26 -6.18
CA TRP A 10 -18.67 14.52 -5.97
C TRP A 10 -19.65 15.58 -5.47
N LYS A 11 -19.09 16.70 -4.98
CA LYS A 11 -19.88 17.82 -4.45
C LYS A 11 -20.82 18.45 -5.49
N ASP A 12 -20.48 18.35 -6.77
CA ASP A 12 -21.30 18.82 -7.89
C ASP A 12 -22.40 17.82 -8.31
N GLY A 13 -22.50 16.67 -7.63
CA GLY A 13 -23.46 15.60 -7.91
C GLY A 13 -23.02 14.61 -8.99
N THR A 14 -21.87 14.82 -9.64
CA THR A 14 -21.33 13.85 -10.60
C THR A 14 -20.90 12.57 -9.90
N LYS A 15 -21.07 11.44 -10.59
CA LYS A 15 -20.70 10.11 -10.09
C LYS A 15 -19.71 9.46 -11.03
N ASN A 16 -18.67 8.88 -10.47
CA ASN A 16 -17.70 8.06 -11.21
C ASN A 16 -17.34 6.83 -10.39
N THR A 17 -16.79 5.81 -11.06
CA THR A 17 -16.26 4.63 -10.40
C THR A 17 -14.76 4.58 -10.59
N SER A 18 -14.00 4.63 -9.50
CA SER A 18 -12.55 4.44 -9.54
C SER A 18 -12.18 3.05 -9.02
N THR A 19 -11.12 2.46 -9.58
CA THR A 19 -10.54 1.20 -9.12
C THR A 19 -9.07 1.39 -8.80
N SER A 20 -8.56 0.60 -7.85
CA SER A 20 -7.14 0.53 -7.50
C SER A 20 -6.77 -0.94 -7.41
N ALA A 21 -5.98 -1.43 -8.36
CA ALA A 21 -5.77 -2.86 -8.58
C ALA A 21 -4.27 -3.25 -8.51
N LEU A 22 -3.99 -4.39 -7.87
CA LEU A 22 -2.67 -4.99 -7.78
C LEU A 22 -2.72 -6.42 -8.29
N GLU A 23 -1.96 -6.67 -9.34
CA GLU A 23 -1.65 -8.01 -9.85
C GLU A 23 -0.17 -8.30 -9.59
N LEU A 24 0.11 -9.41 -8.92
CA LEU A 24 1.46 -9.86 -8.60
C LEU A 24 1.58 -11.36 -8.84
N PHE A 25 2.66 -11.74 -9.51
CA PHE A 25 3.05 -13.13 -9.73
C PHE A 25 4.28 -13.47 -8.91
N GLY A 26 4.41 -14.76 -8.56
CA GLY A 26 5.64 -15.27 -7.96
C GLY A 26 6.74 -15.39 -9.01
N GLU A 27 7.98 -15.41 -8.55
CA GLU A 27 9.16 -15.57 -9.40
C GLU A 27 9.65 -17.03 -9.27
N PRO A 28 9.76 -17.80 -10.37
CA PRO A 28 10.33 -19.15 -10.32
C PRO A 28 11.76 -19.14 -9.75
N GLY A 29 12.03 -19.98 -8.75
CA GLY A 29 13.30 -19.98 -8.03
C GLY A 29 13.51 -18.79 -7.08
N GLY A 30 12.54 -17.89 -6.96
CA GLY A 30 12.54 -16.74 -6.07
C GLY A 30 11.37 -16.79 -5.08
N TYR A 31 10.90 -15.60 -4.68
CA TYR A 31 9.79 -15.48 -3.74
C TYR A 31 8.43 -15.61 -4.45
N SER A 32 7.47 -16.23 -3.75
CA SER A 32 6.06 -16.19 -4.18
C SER A 32 5.52 -14.75 -4.10
N ALA A 33 4.48 -14.45 -4.89
CA ALA A 33 3.80 -13.14 -4.83
C ALA A 33 3.37 -12.80 -3.39
N MET A 34 2.83 -13.79 -2.68
CA MET A 34 2.39 -13.64 -1.29
C MET A 34 3.54 -13.36 -0.33
N ALA A 35 4.64 -14.13 -0.41
CA ALA A 35 5.80 -13.90 0.44
C ALA A 35 6.40 -12.50 0.19
N LYS A 36 6.47 -12.09 -1.08
CA LYS A 36 6.97 -10.76 -1.47
C LYS A 36 6.08 -9.64 -0.95
N SER A 37 4.76 -9.70 -1.18
CA SER A 37 3.83 -8.63 -0.78
C SER A 37 3.71 -8.48 0.74
N VAL A 38 3.79 -9.58 1.50
CA VAL A 38 3.68 -9.56 2.96
C VAL A 38 5.02 -9.26 3.63
N GLY A 39 6.08 -9.98 3.24
CA GLY A 39 7.39 -9.86 3.87
C GLY A 39 8.04 -8.50 3.65
N LEU A 40 7.95 -7.95 2.43
CA LEU A 40 8.55 -6.65 2.13
C LEU A 40 7.85 -5.50 2.84
N THR A 41 6.51 -5.52 2.94
CA THR A 41 5.77 -4.47 3.65
C THR A 41 6.06 -4.49 5.15
N CYS A 42 6.19 -5.69 5.75
CA CYS A 42 6.67 -5.86 7.13
C CYS A 42 8.08 -5.29 7.32
N GLY A 43 9.04 -5.68 6.46
CA GLY A 43 10.41 -5.18 6.54
C GLY A 43 10.52 -3.65 6.37
N ILE A 44 9.72 -3.07 5.47
CA ILE A 44 9.62 -1.62 5.30
C ILE A 44 9.13 -0.93 6.57
N ALA A 45 8.06 -1.45 7.20
CA ALA A 45 7.53 -0.88 8.43
C ALA A 45 8.54 -0.95 9.58
N ILE A 46 9.28 -2.06 9.70
CA ILE A 46 10.36 -2.20 10.68
C ILE A 46 11.48 -1.19 10.41
N GLN A 47 11.90 -1.02 9.16
CA GLN A 47 12.94 -0.05 8.82
C GLN A 47 12.50 1.37 9.18
N LEU A 48 11.26 1.77 8.89
CA LEU A 48 10.72 3.08 9.26
C LEU A 48 10.72 3.30 10.77
N LEU A 49 10.37 2.27 11.55
CA LEU A 49 10.42 2.34 13.01
C LEU A 49 11.86 2.55 13.51
N LEU A 50 12.83 1.81 12.95
CA LEU A 50 14.24 1.90 13.34
C LEU A 50 14.93 3.18 12.86
N ASP A 51 14.45 3.77 11.76
CA ASP A 51 14.92 5.06 11.22
C ASP A 51 14.32 6.27 11.96
N ASP A 52 13.61 6.05 13.07
CA ASP A 52 12.92 7.09 13.85
C ASP A 52 11.89 7.91 13.03
N GLU A 53 11.24 7.28 12.03
CA GLU A 53 10.18 7.95 11.26
C GLU A 53 9.07 8.44 12.21
N PRO A 54 8.75 9.75 12.25
CA PRO A 54 7.93 10.34 13.32
C PRO A 54 6.53 9.73 13.47
N ALA A 55 5.96 9.22 12.37
CA ALA A 55 4.64 8.59 12.38
C ALA A 55 4.69 7.13 12.84
N SER A 56 5.83 6.46 12.66
CA SER A 56 6.03 5.04 12.96
C SER A 56 6.65 4.81 14.34
N ASN A 57 7.45 5.74 14.87
CA ASN A 57 8.08 5.63 16.19
C ASN A 57 7.30 6.30 17.33
N LYS A 58 5.96 6.26 17.26
CA LYS A 58 5.11 6.67 18.39
C LYS A 58 4.86 5.48 19.31
N PRO A 59 4.88 5.65 20.64
CA PRO A 59 4.47 4.58 21.55
C PRO A 59 2.99 4.22 21.35
N GLY A 60 2.66 2.93 21.40
CA GLY A 60 1.28 2.43 21.35
C GLY A 60 1.07 1.29 20.36
N VAL A 61 -0.19 0.87 20.21
CA VAL A 61 -0.61 -0.11 19.19
C VAL A 61 -1.01 0.65 17.94
N ILE A 62 -0.17 0.59 16.91
CA ILE A 62 -0.28 1.43 15.71
C ILE A 62 -0.63 0.56 14.50
N ALA A 63 -1.50 1.09 13.63
CA ALA A 63 -1.89 0.48 12.37
C ALA A 63 -1.88 1.52 11.23
N PRO A 64 -1.71 1.10 9.96
CA PRO A 64 -1.60 2.01 8.81
C PRO A 64 -2.97 2.54 8.38
N TYR A 65 -3.53 3.47 9.16
CA TYR A 65 -4.82 4.13 8.88
C TYR A 65 -4.70 5.63 8.64
N SER A 66 -3.50 6.20 8.78
CA SER A 66 -3.24 7.63 8.53
C SER A 66 -2.27 7.78 7.37
N ARG A 67 -2.31 8.94 6.69
CA ARG A 67 -1.42 9.19 5.54
C ARG A 67 0.04 9.20 5.96
N GLU A 68 0.34 9.74 7.13
CA GLU A 68 1.68 9.86 7.68
C GLU A 68 2.33 8.48 7.89
N ILE A 69 1.54 7.43 8.13
CA ILE A 69 2.03 6.04 8.20
C ILE A 69 1.97 5.36 6.82
N CYS A 70 0.87 5.52 6.09
CA CYS A 70 0.64 4.81 4.84
C CYS A 70 1.55 5.28 3.69
N ASP A 71 1.77 6.58 3.53
CA ASP A 71 2.56 7.14 2.43
C ASP A 71 4.03 6.69 2.43
N PRO A 72 4.79 6.74 3.55
CA PRO A 72 6.18 6.27 3.53
C PRO A 72 6.29 4.76 3.25
N ILE A 73 5.33 3.96 3.70
CA ILE A 73 5.24 2.53 3.39
C ILE A 73 4.94 2.34 1.90
N ARG A 74 3.92 3.04 1.37
CA ARG A 74 3.49 2.95 -0.03
C ARG A 74 4.62 3.32 -0.99
N VAL A 75 5.31 4.44 -0.77
CA VAL A 75 6.43 4.89 -1.61
C VAL A 75 7.54 3.83 -1.67
N ARG A 76 7.91 3.26 -0.52
CA ARG A 76 8.94 2.20 -0.46
C ARG A 76 8.48 0.89 -1.08
N ALA A 77 7.20 0.52 -0.93
CA ALA A 77 6.63 -0.66 -1.56
C ALA A 77 6.60 -0.52 -3.11
N GLU A 78 6.24 0.66 -3.61
CA GLU A 78 6.28 0.97 -5.05
C GLU A 78 7.71 0.83 -5.61
N ALA A 79 8.73 1.30 -4.88
CA ALA A 79 10.14 1.12 -5.25
C ALA A 79 10.56 -0.37 -5.31
N LYS A 80 9.84 -1.26 -4.61
CA LYS A 80 10.00 -2.72 -4.69
C LYS A 80 9.06 -3.39 -5.69
N ARG A 81 8.44 -2.59 -6.58
CA ARG A 81 7.49 -3.02 -7.62
C ARG A 81 6.20 -3.63 -7.06
N ILE A 82 5.80 -3.24 -5.85
CA ILE A 82 4.47 -3.54 -5.29
C ILE A 82 3.66 -2.24 -5.38
N LYS A 83 2.84 -2.13 -6.42
CA LYS A 83 2.08 -0.90 -6.72
C LYS A 83 0.67 -1.22 -7.20
N LEU A 84 -0.30 -0.49 -6.68
CA LEU A 84 -1.65 -0.51 -7.22
C LEU A 84 -1.73 0.46 -8.41
N VAL A 85 -2.41 0.04 -9.47
CA VAL A 85 -2.72 0.87 -10.64
C VAL A 85 -4.14 1.40 -10.50
N GLU A 86 -4.30 2.70 -10.70
CA GLU A 86 -5.59 3.38 -10.57
C GLU A 86 -6.23 3.64 -11.93
N HIS A 87 -7.53 3.41 -12.02
CA HIS A 87 -8.34 3.69 -13.21
C HIS A 87 -9.69 4.30 -12.80
N THR A 88 -10.10 5.37 -13.47
CA THR A 88 -11.44 5.97 -13.35
C THR A 88 -12.29 5.61 -14.56
N LEU A 89 -13.49 5.11 -14.28
CA LEU A 89 -14.55 4.74 -15.22
C LEU A 89 -15.66 5.79 -15.22
#